data_AF-J3D531-F1
#
_entry.id   AF-J3D531-F1
#
_cell.length_a   1.000
_cell.length_b   1.000
_cell.length_c   1.000
_cell.angle_alpha   90.00
_cell.angle_beta   90.00
_cell.angle_gamma   90.00
#
_symmetry.space_group_name_H-M   'P 1'
#
loop_
_entity.id
_entity.type
_entity.pdbx_description
1 polymer ?
#
loop_
_entity_poly.entity_id
_entity_poly.type
_entity_poly.pdbx_seq_one_letter_code
_entity_poly.pdbx_strand_id
1 'polypeptide(L)' 'LEGFGRSGGGAAASISSAKQQRIVLAARHYLMRFASPPPCRFDVVLVQGALGEKAGAAIEWLPAAFDAS' A
#
# COMPACT_ATOMS: atom_id res chain seq x y z
N LEU A 1 -11.20 3.80 20.94
CA LEU A 1 -10.88 2.36 21.02
C LEU A 1 -9.98 2.04 19.84
N GLU A 2 -8.68 2.19 20.05
CA GLU A 2 -7.65 1.90 19.06
C GLU A 2 -7.59 0.38 18.85
N GLY A 3 -7.99 -0.07 17.66
CA GLY A 3 -7.82 -1.45 17.22
C GLY A 3 -6.56 -1.56 16.39
N PHE A 4 -5.43 -1.90 17.01
CA PHE A 4 -4.27 -2.40 16.27
C PHE A 4 -4.60 -3.81 15.75
N GLY A 5 -5.17 -3.86 14.55
CA GLY A 5 -5.68 -5.07 13.91
C GLY A 5 -4.55 -6.03 13.49
N ARG A 6 -4.22 -6.94 14.40
CA ARG A 6 -3.61 -8.27 14.20
C ARG A 6 -2.46 -8.36 13.19
N SER A 7 -1.25 -8.18 13.71
CA SER A 7 0.01 -8.62 13.10
C SER A 7 -0.07 -10.09 12.65
N GLY A 8 0.13 -10.34 11.35
CA GLY A 8 0.64 -11.63 10.86
C GLY A 8 -0.17 -12.39 9.81
N GLY A 9 -1.42 -12.04 9.50
CA GLY A 9 -2.24 -12.88 8.58
C GLY A 9 -3.24 -12.17 7.65
N GLY A 10 -3.34 -10.84 7.72
CA GLY A 10 -4.25 -10.06 6.87
C GLY A 10 -3.57 -9.49 5.61
N ALA A 11 -4.34 -8.85 4.73
CA ALA A 11 -3.85 -8.19 3.52
C ALA A 11 -2.61 -7.28 3.73
N ALA A 12 -2.51 -6.63 4.89
CA ALA A 12 -1.35 -5.80 5.28
C ALA A 12 -0.03 -6.56 5.32
N ALA A 13 -0.04 -7.86 5.67
CA ALA A 13 1.15 -8.69 5.70
C ALA A 13 1.78 -8.90 4.32
N SER A 14 1.02 -8.66 3.24
CA SER A 14 1.53 -8.75 1.86
C SER A 14 2.45 -7.59 1.47
N ILE A 15 2.58 -6.56 2.32
CA ILE A 15 3.32 -5.33 2.04
C ILE A 15 4.72 -5.43 2.66
N SER A 16 5.44 -6.48 2.25
CA SER A 16 6.80 -6.72 2.73
C SER A 16 7.76 -5.62 2.30
N SER A 17 8.87 -5.45 3.03
CA SER A 17 9.94 -4.51 2.67
C SER A 17 10.43 -4.73 1.22
N ALA A 18 10.55 -5.99 0.77
CA ALA A 18 10.91 -6.29 -0.61
C ALA A 18 9.89 -5.75 -1.64
N LYS A 19 8.59 -5.79 -1.33
CA LYS A 19 7.54 -5.23 -2.19
C LYS A 19 7.59 -3.70 -2.18
N GLN A 20 7.80 -3.10 -1.02
CA GLN A 20 7.97 -1.64 -0.89
C GLN A 20 9.14 -1.17 -1.76
N GLN A 21 10.31 -1.80 -1.64
CA GLN A 21 11.50 -1.43 -2.41
C GLN A 21 11.32 -1.56 -3.93
N ARG A 22 10.62 -2.60 -4.40
CA ARG A 22 10.27 -2.74 -5.82
C ARG A 22 9.37 -1.61 -6.32
N ILE A 23 8.40 -1.20 -5.51
CA ILE A 23 7.49 -0.10 -5.85
C ILE A 23 8.23 1.24 -5.83
N VAL A 24 9.11 1.47 -4.84
CA VAL A 24 9.96 2.67 -4.77
C VAL A 24 10.84 2.78 -6.01
N LEU A 25 11.50 1.69 -6.43
CA LEU A 25 12.35 1.70 -7.63
C LEU A 25 11.54 2.00 -8.90
N ALA A 26 10.36 1.40 -9.04
CA ALA A 26 9.47 1.66 -10.18
C ALA A 26 8.99 3.13 -10.20
N ALA A 27 8.63 3.68 -9.04
CA ALA A 27 8.22 5.08 -8.92
C ALA A 27 9.38 6.04 -9.26
N ARG A 28 10.59 5.79 -8.74
CA ARG A 28 11.79 6.57 -9.10
C ARG A 28 12.02 6.55 -10.61
N HIS A 29 11.96 5.37 -11.22
CA HIS A 29 12.11 5.23 -12.67
C HIS A 29 11.06 6.01 -13.45
N TYR A 30 9.80 5.91 -13.04
CA TYR A 30 8.71 6.69 -13.64
C TYR A 30 8.90 8.20 -13.48
N LEU A 31 9.38 8.66 -12.32
CA LEU A 31 9.56 10.08 -12.02
C LEU A 31 10.70 10.72 -12.81
N MET A 32 11.72 9.96 -13.23
CA MET A 32 12.81 10.46 -14.07
C MET A 32 12.35 11.06 -15.41
N ARG A 33 11.12 10.76 -15.86
CA ARG A 33 10.57 11.35 -17.10
C ARG A 33 10.16 12.82 -16.95
N PHE A 34 10.11 13.35 -15.73
CA PHE A 34 9.74 14.73 -15.46
C PHE A 34 10.99 15.57 -15.17
N ALA A 35 11.12 16.71 -15.84
CA ALA A 35 12.23 17.65 -15.58
C ALA A 35 12.20 18.20 -14.13
N SER A 36 11.01 18.32 -13.56
CA SER A 36 10.79 18.62 -12.14
C SER A 36 9.79 17.60 -11.58
N PRO A 37 10.25 16.59 -10.83
CA PRO A 37 9.38 15.55 -10.30
C PRO A 37 8.36 16.11 -9.30
N PRO A 38 7.07 15.74 -9.41
CA PRO A 38 6.08 16.08 -8.39
C PRO A 38 6.31 15.30 -7.08
N PRO A 39 5.71 15.74 -5.95
CA PRO A 39 5.71 14.96 -4.71
C PRO A 39 5.17 13.55 -4.93
N CYS A 40 5.85 12.55 -4.36
CA CYS A 40 5.48 11.15 -4.47
C CYS A 40 5.16 10.59 -3.08
N ARG A 41 3.96 10.03 -2.92
CA ARG A 41 3.52 9.32 -1.71
C ARG A 41 3.10 7.89 -2.09
N PHE A 42 3.27 6.95 -1.17
CA PHE A 42 2.82 5.58 -1.38
C PHE A 42 1.63 5.27 -0.48
N ASP A 43 0.46 5.18 -1.09
CA ASP A 43 -0.77 4.81 -0.42
C ASP A 43 -1.02 3.30 -0.58
N VAL A 44 -1.69 2.69 0.40
CA VAL A 44 -2.04 1.27 0.37
C VAL A 44 -3.54 1.13 0.54
N VAL A 45 -4.17 0.36 -0.34
CA VAL A 45 -5.56 -0.07 -0.17
C VAL A 45 -5.56 -1.56 0.14
N LEU A 46 -5.94 -1.90 1.37
CA LEU A 46 -6.13 -3.27 1.80
C LEU A 46 -7.51 -3.73 1.38
N VAL A 47 -7.57 -4.92 0.80
CA VAL A 47 -8.82 -5.58 0.42
C VAL A 47 -8.80 -6.96 1.06
N GLN A 48 -9.77 -7.24 1.92
CA GLN A 48 -9.87 -8.50 2.66
C GLN A 48 -11.24 -9.14 2.43
N GLY A 49 -11.26 -10.45 2.14
CA GLY A 49 -12.47 -11.19 1.78
C GLY A 49 -12.69 -11.29 0.27
N ALA A 50 -13.77 -11.95 -0.13
CA ALA A 50 -14.09 -12.17 -1.54
C ALA A 50 -15.03 -11.07 -2.07
N LEU A 51 -14.70 -10.53 -3.25
CA LEU A 51 -15.61 -9.64 -3.98
C LEU A 51 -16.83 -10.45 -4.43
N GLY A 52 -18.03 -9.99 -4.07
CA GLY A 52 -19.30 -10.59 -4.51
C GLY A 52 -20.02 -11.48 -3.49
N GLU A 53 -19.43 -11.74 -2.32
CA GLU A 53 -20.17 -12.40 -1.23
C GLU A 53 -21.14 -11.42 -0.53
N LYS A 54 -22.21 -11.94 0.06
CA LYS A 54 -23.23 -11.15 0.80
C LYS A 54 -22.64 -10.25 1.89
N ALA A 55 -21.51 -10.66 2.48
CA ALA A 55 -20.79 -9.90 3.50
C ALA A 55 -19.90 -8.78 2.93
N GLY A 56 -19.58 -8.83 1.62
CA GLY A 56 -18.70 -7.88 0.95
C GLY A 56 -17.21 -8.05 1.30
N ALA A 57 -16.35 -7.37 0.53
CA ALA A 57 -14.93 -7.24 0.88
C ALA A 57 -14.74 -6.03 1.81
N ALA A 58 -13.95 -6.21 2.87
CA ALA A 58 -13.51 -5.10 3.71
C ALA A 58 -12.40 -4.35 2.98
N ILE A 59 -12.60 -3.04 2.79
CA ILE A 59 -11.63 -2.15 2.16
C ILE A 59 -11.14 -1.14 3.21
N GLU A 60 -9.82 -1.04 3.35
CA GLU A 60 -9.16 -0.08 4.23
C GLU A 60 -8.11 0.69 3.42
N TRP A 61 -8.08 2.01 3.58
CA TRP A 61 -7.07 2.85 2.96
C TRP A 61 -6.09 3.35 4.00
N LEU A 62 -4.80 3.06 3.77
CA LEU A 62 -3.67 3.56 4.51
C LEU A 62 -2.97 4.64 3.67
N PRO A 63 -3.26 5.93 3.92
CA PRO A 63 -2.55 7.01 3.26
C PRO A 63 -1.10 7.08 3.75
N ALA A 64 -0.15 7.40 2.86
CA ALA A 64 1.28 7.50 3.16
C ALA A 64 1.81 6.29 3.96
N ALA A 65 1.44 5.09 3.53
CA ALA A 65 1.72 3.84 4.23
C ALA A 65 3.22 3.52 4.34
N PHE A 66 4.04 4.07 3.45
CA PHE A 66 5.49 4.04 3.55
C PHE A 66 6.14 5.15 2.71
N ASP A 67 7.40 5.43 3.01
CA ASP A 67 8.21 6.45 2.34
C ASP A 67 9.24 5.83 1.37
N ALA A 68 9.85 6.68 0.55
CA ALA A 68 10.87 6.30 -0.44
C ALA A 68 12.29 6.08 0.13
N SER A 69 12.44 5.88 1.45
CA SER A 69 13.72 5.77 2.15
C SER A 69 14.47 4.46 1.88
#